data_AF-A0A3P1ZYC2-F1
#
_entry.id   AF-A0A3P1ZYC2-F1
#
_cell.length_a   1.000
_cell.length_b   1.000
_cell.length_c   1.000
_cell.angle_alpha   90.00
_cell.angle_beta   90.00
_cell.angle_gamma   90.00
#
_symmetry.space_group_name_H-M   'P 1'
#
loop_
_entity.id
_entity.type
_entity.pdbx_description
1 polymer ?
#
loop_
_entity_poly.entity_id
_entity_poly.type
_entity_poly.pdbx_seq_one_letter_code
_entity_poly.pdbx_strand_id
1 'polypeptide(L)'
;MAGENYSQRLERKFVDIVAMRMEEDNLKKGQFAVKVWPELSGNAAATKWAQIRSKTYHTGKPQSVTIADASRMALALGDDLGYLLSVAKRELDKEIRKGIR
;
A
#
# COMPACT_ATOMS: atom_id res chain seq x y z
N MET A 1 15.01 -7.28 -18.66
CA MET A 1 14.13 -6.64 -17.65
C MET A 1 13.05 -7.64 -17.30
N ALA A 2 13.10 -8.26 -16.12
CA ALA A 2 12.02 -9.15 -15.69
C ALA A 2 10.77 -8.29 -15.54
N GLY A 3 9.74 -8.54 -16.35
CA GLY A 3 8.47 -7.83 -16.25
C GLY A 3 7.94 -7.95 -14.83
N GLU A 4 7.32 -6.87 -14.34
CA GLU A 4 6.72 -6.84 -13.01
C GLU A 4 5.76 -8.02 -12.86
N ASN A 5 6.04 -8.93 -11.93
CA ASN A 5 5.22 -10.12 -11.76
C ASN A 5 3.92 -9.77 -11.02
N TYR A 6 2.90 -10.63 -11.13
CA TYR A 6 1.59 -10.37 -10.54
C TYR A 6 1.67 -10.00 -9.05
N SER A 7 2.56 -10.63 -8.28
CA SER A 7 2.73 -10.37 -6.85
C SER A 7 3.18 -8.93 -6.56
N GLN A 8 4.15 -8.41 -7.33
CA GLN A 8 4.61 -7.02 -7.20
C GLN A 8 3.50 -6.02 -7.57
N ARG A 9 2.73 -6.33 -8.62
CA ARG A 9 1.58 -5.51 -9.01
C ARG A 9 0.48 -5.51 -7.96
N LEU A 10 0.24 -6.65 -7.31
CA LEU A 10 -0.73 -6.77 -6.22
C LEU A 10 -0.28 -5.97 -5.00
N GLU A 11 0.98 -6.08 -4.62
CA GLU A 11 1.58 -5.29 -3.54
C GLU A 11 1.43 -3.79 -3.81
N ARG A 12 1.75 -3.34 -5.03
CA ARG A 12 1.57 -1.95 -5.46
C ARG A 12 0.12 -1.51 -5.33
N LYS A 13 -0.81 -2.33 -5.85
CA LYS A 13 -2.24 -2.03 -5.79
C LYS A 13 -2.77 -1.97 -4.35
N PHE A 14 -2.28 -2.84 -3.48
CA PHE A 14 -2.61 -2.79 -2.06
C PHE A 14 -2.18 -1.47 -1.43
N VAL A 15 -0.95 -1.02 -1.68
CA VAL A 15 -0.44 0.27 -1.17
C VAL A 15 -1.26 1.44 -1.73
N ASP A 16 -1.66 1.39 -3.01
CA ASP A 16 -2.52 2.41 -3.63
C ASP A 16 -3.88 2.50 -2.91
N ILE A 17 -4.53 1.36 -2.66
CA ILE A 17 -5.83 1.30 -1.96
C ILE A 17 -5.70 1.82 -0.53
N VAL A 18 -4.63 1.47 0.20
CA VAL A 18 -4.37 1.99 1.54
C VAL A 18 -4.19 3.50 1.51
N ALA A 19 -3.43 4.03 0.54
CA ALA A 19 -3.20 5.46 0.41
C ALA A 19 -4.48 6.22 0.05
N MET A 20 -5.31 5.66 -0.84
CA MET A 20 -6.61 6.22 -1.22
C MET A 20 -7.55 6.30 0.00
N ARG A 21 -7.70 5.21 0.75
CA ARG A 21 -8.56 5.19 1.94
C ARG A 21 -8.10 6.10 3.05
N MET A 22 -6.78 6.17 3.28
CA MET A 22 -6.19 7.13 4.20
C MET A 22 -6.61 8.57 3.82
N GLU A 23 -6.61 8.89 2.53
CA GLU A 23 -7.02 10.21 2.03
C GLU A 23 -8.55 10.41 2.15
N GLU A 24 -9.37 9.38 1.91
CA GLU A 24 -10.83 9.40 2.12
C GLU A 24 -11.22 9.62 3.60
N ASP A 25 -10.46 9.05 4.54
CA ASP A 25 -10.63 9.22 5.99
C ASP A 25 -10.08 10.55 6.51
N ASN A 26 -9.63 11.46 5.63
CA ASN A 26 -8.96 12.73 5.97
C ASN A 26 -7.73 12.55 6.88
N LEU A 27 -7.07 11.39 6.84
CA LEU A 27 -5.85 11.14 7.63
C LEU A 27 -4.63 11.76 6.92
N LYS A 28 -3.93 12.65 7.63
CA LYS A 28 -2.65 13.19 7.13
C LYS A 28 -1.61 12.07 7.10
N LYS A 29 -0.75 12.08 6.07
CA LYS A 29 0.33 11.09 5.85
C LYS A 29 1.16 10.81 7.11
N GLY A 30 1.55 11.85 7.85
CA GLY A 30 2.32 11.71 9.10
C GLY A 30 1.51 11.08 10.24
N GLN A 31 0.24 11.44 10.38
CA GLN A 31 -0.65 10.85 11.40
C GLN A 31 -0.90 9.37 11.11
N PHE A 32 -1.16 9.04 9.84
CA PHE A 32 -1.30 7.65 9.41
C PHE A 32 -0.02 6.86 9.68
N ALA A 33 1.14 7.38 9.29
CA ALA A 33 2.40 6.67 9.49
C ALA A 33 2.68 6.36 10.97
N VAL A 34 2.41 7.31 11.87
CA VAL A 34 2.56 7.10 13.32
C VAL A 34 1.56 6.07 13.86
N LYS A 35 0.34 6.01 13.32
CA LYS A 35 -0.62 4.94 13.66
C LYS A 35 -0.13 3.56 13.21
N VAL A 36 0.49 3.47 12.04
CA VAL A 36 0.99 2.20 11.49
C VAL A 36 2.25 1.72 12.22
N TRP A 37 3.16 2.63 12.58
CA TRP A 37 4.41 2.30 13.28
C TRP A 37 4.59 3.17 14.54
N PRO A 38 3.81 2.91 15.60
CA PRO A 38 3.88 3.69 16.84
C PRO A 38 5.22 3.55 17.58
N GLU A 39 5.98 2.51 17.28
CA GLU A 39 7.33 2.28 17.83
C GLU A 39 8.41 3.18 17.21
N LEU A 40 8.12 3.83 16.08
CA LEU A 40 9.06 4.71 15.39
C LEU A 40 8.84 6.17 15.78
N SER A 41 9.89 6.99 15.69
CA SER A 41 9.72 8.44 15.75
C SER A 41 8.84 8.93 14.59
N GLY A 42 8.11 10.03 14.78
CA GLY A 42 7.21 10.56 13.74
C GLY A 42 7.89 10.78 12.39
N ASN A 43 9.14 11.26 12.39
CA ASN A 43 9.94 11.43 11.18
C ASN A 43 10.32 10.09 10.52
N ALA A 44 10.72 9.09 11.33
CA ALA A 44 11.07 7.77 10.81
C ALA A 44 9.85 7.05 10.23
N ALA A 45 8.71 7.12 10.90
CA ALA A 45 7.44 6.58 10.41
C ALA A 45 7.03 7.24 9.09
N ALA A 46 7.02 8.58 9.04
CA ALA A 46 6.68 9.32 7.82
C ALA A 46 7.62 8.99 6.65
N THR A 47 8.93 8.83 6.93
CA THR A 47 9.93 8.43 5.93
C THR A 47 9.65 7.02 5.41
N LYS A 48 9.35 6.06 6.31
CA LYS A 48 9.00 4.68 5.93
C LYS A 48 7.75 4.65 5.05
N TRP A 49 6.70 5.40 5.41
CA TRP A 49 5.49 5.53 4.58
C TRP A 49 5.81 6.13 3.20
N ALA A 50 6.59 7.20 3.17
CA ALA A 50 6.98 7.86 1.93
C ALA A 50 7.80 6.94 1.02
N GLN A 51 8.68 6.10 1.56
CA GLN A 51 9.43 5.10 0.79
C GLN A 51 8.54 3.99 0.23
N ILE A 52 7.61 3.46 1.03
CA ILE A 52 6.64 2.47 0.57
C ILE A 52 5.75 3.06 -0.52
N ARG A 53 5.29 4.31 -0.36
CA ARG A 53 4.51 4.99 -1.41
C ARG A 53 5.34 5.34 -2.63
N SER A 54 6.57 5.86 -2.52
CA SER A 54 7.31 6.40 -3.68
C SER A 54 7.82 5.32 -4.62
N LYS A 55 8.10 4.12 -4.11
CA LYS A 55 8.43 2.95 -4.95
C LYS A 55 7.27 2.54 -5.89
N THR A 56 6.07 3.08 -5.69
CA THR A 56 4.92 2.89 -6.61
C THR A 56 5.13 3.55 -7.97
N TYR A 57 5.98 4.59 -8.08
CA TYR A 57 5.86 5.47 -9.24
C TYR A 57 6.61 4.96 -10.49
N HIS A 58 7.93 4.65 -10.47
CA HIS A 58 8.66 4.45 -11.75
C HIS A 58 9.78 3.40 -11.78
N THR A 59 9.93 2.53 -10.77
CA THR A 59 11.16 1.71 -10.65
C THR A 59 11.01 0.20 -10.89
N GLY A 60 9.77 -0.31 -10.95
CA GLY A 60 9.53 -1.77 -10.97
C GLY A 60 10.03 -2.51 -9.72
N LYS A 61 10.50 -1.79 -8.70
CA LYS A 61 10.98 -2.39 -7.45
C LYS A 61 9.78 -2.79 -6.58
N PRO A 62 9.89 -3.90 -5.82
CA PRO A 62 8.93 -4.24 -4.78
C PRO A 62 8.85 -3.14 -3.73
N GLN A 63 7.66 -2.97 -3.14
CA GLN A 63 7.45 -2.02 -2.05
C GLN A 63 8.13 -2.52 -0.77
N SER A 64 8.30 -3.84 -0.66
CA SER A 64 8.82 -4.55 0.51
C SER A 64 7.86 -4.41 1.72
N VAL A 65 6.56 -4.42 1.45
CA VAL A 65 5.52 -4.44 2.49
C VAL A 65 5.46 -5.84 3.07
N THR A 66 5.88 -5.97 4.32
CA THR A 66 5.73 -7.24 5.05
C THR A 66 4.25 -7.48 5.39
N ILE A 67 3.85 -8.73 5.66
CA ILE A 67 2.49 -9.03 6.16
C ILE A 67 2.22 -8.26 7.47
N ALA A 68 3.23 -8.09 8.32
CA ALA A 68 3.12 -7.30 9.54
C ALA A 68 2.84 -5.82 9.24
N ASP A 69 3.53 -5.22 8.26
CA ASP A 69 3.24 -3.85 7.83
C ASP A 69 1.83 -3.73 7.24
N ALA A 70 1.42 -4.68 6.37
CA ALA A 70 0.10 -4.69 5.77
C ALA A 70 -1.02 -4.81 6.83
N SER A 71 -0.84 -5.66 7.83
CA SER A 71 -1.78 -5.80 8.95
C SER A 71 -1.87 -4.52 9.77
N ARG A 72 -0.75 -3.84 10.04
CA ARG A 72 -0.75 -2.55 10.76
C ARG A 72 -1.41 -1.44 9.94
N MET A 73 -1.22 -1.43 8.62
CA MET A 73 -1.89 -0.49 7.72
C MET A 73 -3.41 -0.65 7.76
N ALA A 74 -3.89 -1.90 7.67
CA ALA A 74 -5.33 -2.20 7.78
C ALA A 74 -5.89 -1.74 9.13
N LEU A 75 -5.21 -2.09 10.22
CA LEU A 75 -5.60 -1.70 11.58
C LEU A 75 -5.62 -0.17 11.76
N ALA A 76 -4.66 0.56 11.19
CA ALA A 76 -4.60 2.02 11.27
C ALA A 76 -5.77 2.73 10.56
N LEU A 77 -6.35 2.07 9.55
CA LEU A 77 -7.57 2.49 8.86
C LEU A 77 -8.85 1.98 9.53
N GLY A 78 -8.75 1.13 10.56
CA GLY A 78 -9.90 0.47 11.16
C GLY A 78 -10.57 -0.55 10.22
N ASP A 79 -9.80 -1.15 9.31
CA ASP A 79 -10.29 -2.08 8.28
C ASP A 79 -9.66 -3.48 8.40
N ASP A 80 -10.24 -4.45 7.68
CA ASP A 80 -9.74 -5.82 7.62
C ASP A 80 -8.68 -6.01 6.52
N LEU A 81 -7.56 -6.67 6.85
CA LEU A 81 -6.48 -6.93 5.90
C LEU A 81 -6.94 -7.81 4.73
N GLY A 82 -7.73 -8.85 5.01
CA GLY A 82 -8.24 -9.76 3.98
C GLY A 82 -9.15 -9.02 3.00
N TYR A 83 -10.00 -8.13 3.50
CA TYR A 83 -10.83 -7.26 2.68
C TYR A 83 -10.00 -6.34 1.80
N LEU A 84 -9.03 -5.61 2.35
CA LEU A 84 -8.17 -4.73 1.56
C LEU A 84 -7.40 -5.47 0.46
N LEU A 85 -6.89 -6.68 0.75
CA LEU A 85 -6.24 -7.54 -0.24
C LEU A 85 -7.21 -8.01 -1.33
N SER A 86 -8.44 -8.37 -0.97
CA SER A 86 -9.47 -8.79 -1.95
C SER A 86 -9.85 -7.66 -2.90
N VAL A 87 -9.98 -6.42 -2.38
CA VAL A 87 -10.20 -5.22 -3.19
C VAL A 87 -9.02 -4.97 -4.11
N ALA A 88 -7.79 -4.99 -3.57
CA ALA A 88 -6.57 -4.79 -4.37
C ALA A 88 -6.45 -5.80 -5.51
N LYS A 89 -6.69 -7.08 -5.23
CA LYS A 89 -6.74 -8.14 -6.25
C LYS A 89 -7.77 -7.85 -7.32
N ARG A 90 -8.99 -7.51 -6.93
CA ARG A 90 -10.08 -7.25 -7.88
C ARG A 90 -9.77 -6.06 -8.79
N GLU A 91 -9.21 -4.98 -8.26
CA GLU A 91 -8.85 -3.81 -9.06
C GLU A 91 -7.68 -4.11 -10.00
N LEU A 92 -6.67 -4.86 -9.54
CA LEU A 92 -5.57 -5.31 -10.39
C LEU A 92 -6.07 -6.20 -11.55
N ASP A 93 -6.96 -7.15 -11.26
CA ASP A 93 -7.53 -8.03 -12.29
C ASP A 93 -8.29 -7.22 -13.36
N LYS A 94 -8.99 -6.15 -12.95
CA LYS A 94 -9.66 -5.22 -13.90
C LYS A 94 -8.64 -4.48 -14.76
N GLU A 95 -7.55 -3.98 -14.17
CA GLU A 95 -6.48 -3.30 -14.91
C GLU A 95 -5.83 -4.22 -15.94
N ILE A 96 -5.53 -5.47 -15.54
CA ILE A 96 -4.99 -6.51 -16.43
C ILE A 96 -5.94 -6.74 -17.62
N ARG A 97 -7.24 -6.94 -17.35
CA ARG A 97 -8.24 -7.16 -18.41
C ARG A 97 -8.39 -5.97 -19.35
N LYS A 98 -8.29 -4.74 -18.84
CA LYS A 98 -8.37 -3.52 -19.65
C LYS A 98 -7.16 -3.32 -20.56
N GLY A 99 -5.95 -3.71 -20.11
CA GLY A 99 -4.72 -3.61 -20.89
C GLY A 99 -4.50 -4.70 -21.95
N ILE A 100 -5.44 -5.65 -22.08
CA ILE A 100 -5.43 -6.71 -23.11
C ILE A 100 -6.27 -6.32 -24.35
N ARG A 101 -6.95 -5.16 -24.31
CA ARG A 101 -7.69 -4.61 -25.45
C ARG A 101 -6.84 -3.66 -26.29
#